data_AF-A0AAE9E014-F1
#
_entry.id   AF-A0AAE9E014-F1
#
_cell.length_a   1.000
_cell.length_b   1.000
_cell.length_c   1.000
_cell.angle_alpha   90.00
_cell.angle_beta   90.00
_cell.angle_gamma   90.00
#
_symmetry.space_group_name_H-M   'P 1'
#
loop_
_entity.id
_entity.type
_entity.pdbx_description
1 polymer ?
#
loop_
_entity_poly.entity_id
_entity_poly.type
_entity_poly.pdbx_seq_one_letter_code
_entity_poly.pdbx_strand_id
1 'polypeptide(L)'
;MDSDKKKEEEKKALEAEKRKKTEKERLLAGCGSVLQGMAGKNVAVELRGDNYVIDSQETKEPVYYVTGKFIRFVHFKDQVNVQAAIKRCARGDRAVNGNRRADQKQFDTGKKLVDQ
;
A
#
# COMPACT_ATOMS: atom_id res chain seq x y z
N MET A 1 -16.13 -38.57 -3.97
CA MET A 1 -14.79 -38.06 -4.36
C MET A 1 -14.57 -36.63 -3.86
N ASP A 2 -15.40 -36.13 -2.94
CA ASP A 2 -15.44 -34.69 -2.60
C ASP A 2 -14.77 -34.35 -1.27
N SER A 3 -14.56 -35.34 -0.40
CA SER A 3 -13.93 -35.14 0.92
C SER A 3 -12.45 -34.80 0.83
N ASP A 4 -11.72 -35.42 -0.10
CA ASP A 4 -10.27 -35.21 -0.21
C ASP A 4 -9.95 -33.89 -0.91
N LYS A 5 -10.74 -33.51 -1.91
CA LYS A 5 -10.64 -32.21 -2.57
C LYS A 5 -10.98 -31.06 -1.61
N LYS A 6 -12.02 -31.22 -0.78
CA LYS A 6 -12.38 -30.25 0.25
C LYS A 6 -11.29 -30.09 1.31
N LYS A 7 -10.71 -31.19 1.78
CA LYS A 7 -9.56 -31.15 2.71
C LYS A 7 -8.33 -30.47 2.10
N GLU A 8 -8.08 -30.68 0.80
CA GLU A 8 -6.98 -30.04 0.10
C GLU A 8 -7.19 -28.51 -0.05
N GLU A 9 -8.42 -28.08 -0.36
CA GLU A 9 -8.79 -26.66 -0.43
C GLU A 9 -8.70 -25.98 0.95
N GLU A 10 -9.21 -26.63 2.00
CA GLU A 10 -9.10 -26.13 3.39
C GLU A 10 -7.63 -26.00 3.82
N LYS A 11 -6.78 -26.97 3.46
CA LYS A 11 -5.34 -26.92 3.74
C LYS A 11 -4.66 -25.75 3.01
N LYS A 12 -4.98 -25.52 1.73
CA LYS A 12 -4.45 -24.40 0.94
C LYS A 12 -4.91 -23.05 1.51
N ALA A 13 -6.16 -22.93 1.94
CA ALA A 13 -6.69 -21.72 2.56
C ALA A 13 -5.99 -21.42 3.89
N LEU A 14 -5.80 -22.43 4.74
CA LEU A 14 -5.08 -22.30 6.01
C LEU A 14 -3.62 -21.88 5.80
N GLU A 15 -2.96 -22.47 4.80
CA GLU A 15 -1.58 -22.10 4.46
C GLU A 15 -1.48 -20.66 3.93
N ALA A 16 -2.42 -20.24 3.08
CA ALA A 16 -2.48 -18.87 2.58
C ALA A 16 -2.72 -17.86 3.73
N GLU A 17 -3.59 -18.19 4.69
CA GLU A 17 -3.84 -17.35 5.86
C GLU A 17 -2.60 -17.21 6.75
N LYS A 18 -1.90 -18.33 7.02
CA LYS A 18 -0.61 -18.31 7.74
C LYS A 18 0.41 -17.41 7.03
N ARG A 19 0.57 -17.55 5.71
CA ARG A 19 1.48 -16.72 4.91
C ARG A 19 1.14 -15.22 5.03
N LYS A 20 -0.15 -14.85 4.93
CA LYS A 20 -0.61 -13.47 5.11
C LYS A 20 -0.28 -12.93 6.49
N LYS A 21 -0.46 -13.74 7.54
CA LYS A 21 -0.14 -13.34 8.92
C LYS A 21 1.36 -13.09 9.09
N THR A 22 2.19 -14.01 8.63
CA THR A 22 3.66 -13.87 8.68
C THR A 22 4.16 -12.67 7.87
N GLU A 23 3.56 -12.41 6.71
CA GLU A 23 3.90 -11.23 5.90
C GLU A 23 3.49 -9.92 6.59
N LYS A 24 2.30 -9.88 7.22
CA LYS A 24 1.86 -8.72 8.01
C LYS A 24 2.80 -8.43 9.17
N GLU A 25 3.23 -9.48 9.89
CA GLU A 25 4.20 -9.36 10.99
C GLU A 25 5.55 -8.83 10.48
N ARG A 26 6.06 -9.39 9.37
CA ARG A 26 7.29 -8.92 8.72
C ARG A 26 7.20 -7.45 8.29
N LEU A 27 6.06 -7.04 7.74
CA LEU A 27 5.83 -5.67 7.28
C LEU A 27 5.84 -4.68 8.46
N LEU A 28 5.16 -5.04 9.57
CA LEU A 28 5.07 -4.21 10.76
C LEU A 28 6.39 -4.11 11.54
N ALA A 29 7.25 -5.12 11.45
CA ALA A 29 8.58 -5.11 12.05
C ALA A 29 9.57 -4.17 11.33
N GLY A 30 9.27 -3.70 10.12
CA GLY A 30 10.18 -2.90 9.30
C GLY A 30 9.63 -1.54 8.88
N CYS A 31 10.48 -0.77 8.20
CA CYS A 31 10.13 0.53 7.60
C CYS A 31 9.09 0.41 6.47
N GLY A 32 8.85 -0.80 5.96
CA GLY A 32 7.81 -1.06 4.96
C GLY A 32 6.41 -0.69 5.47
N SER A 33 6.17 -0.74 6.78
CA SER A 33 4.91 -0.27 7.38
C SER A 33 4.66 1.21 7.17
N VAL A 34 5.69 2.05 7.16
CA VAL A 34 5.57 3.48 6.87
C VAL A 34 5.21 3.70 5.40
N LEU A 35 5.89 3.01 4.48
CA LEU A 35 5.62 3.09 3.05
C LEU A 35 4.18 2.65 2.73
N GLN A 36 3.74 1.52 3.29
CA GLN A 36 2.39 1.02 3.12
C GLN A 36 1.35 1.98 3.70
N GLY A 37 1.61 2.52 4.89
CA GLY A 37 0.74 3.50 5.53
C GLY A 37 0.63 4.80 4.73
N MET A 38 1.69 5.17 4.00
CA MET A 38 1.76 6.37 3.16
C MET A 38 1.35 6.14 1.70
N ALA A 39 0.83 4.96 1.35
CA ALA A 39 0.36 4.66 0.00
C ALA A 39 -0.64 5.72 -0.51
N GLY A 40 -0.44 6.17 -1.75
CA GLY A 40 -1.22 7.24 -2.38
C GLY A 40 -0.65 8.65 -2.23
N LYS A 41 0.50 8.81 -1.57
CA LYS A 41 1.27 10.05 -1.52
C LYS A 41 2.32 10.09 -2.62
N ASN A 42 2.62 11.29 -3.10
CA ASN A 42 3.71 11.49 -4.06
C ASN A 42 5.04 11.30 -3.34
N VAL A 43 5.91 10.52 -3.96
CA VAL A 43 7.25 10.23 -3.47
C VAL A 43 8.23 10.35 -4.62
N ALA A 44 9.46 10.72 -4.28
CA ALA A 44 10.63 10.63 -5.14
C ALA A 44 11.44 9.40 -4.70
N VAL A 45 11.74 8.49 -5.63
CA VAL A 45 12.51 7.27 -5.33
C VAL A 45 13.90 7.39 -5.94
N GLU A 46 14.94 7.31 -5.12
CA GLU A 46 16.34 7.23 -5.57
C GLU A 46 16.76 5.77 -5.69
N LEU A 47 17.24 5.38 -6.87
CA LEU A 47 17.74 4.04 -7.13
C LEU A 47 19.25 3.93 -6.91
N ARG A 48 19.72 2.71 -6.63
CA ARG A 48 21.14 2.38 -6.49
C ARG A 48 21.76 2.27 -7.89
N GLY A 49 22.95 2.82 -8.08
CA GLY A 49 23.71 2.74 -9.34
C GLY A 49 23.43 3.91 -10.27
N ASP A 50 24.01 5.08 -9.94
CA ASP A 50 24.14 6.32 -10.72
C ASP A 50 22.91 6.87 -11.45
N ASN A 51 21.66 6.45 -11.16
CA ASN A 51 20.53 6.85 -11.99
C ASN A 51 19.15 6.95 -11.29
N TYR A 52 18.56 8.12 -11.51
CA TYR A 52 17.15 8.58 -11.46
C TYR A 52 16.39 8.67 -10.13
N VAL A 53 15.78 9.86 -9.99
CA VAL A 53 14.64 10.16 -9.13
C VAL A 53 13.37 9.91 -9.94
N ILE A 54 12.54 8.94 -9.53
CA ILE A 54 11.21 8.75 -10.11
C ILE A 54 10.27 9.70 -9.39
N ASP A 55 9.95 10.85 -9.99
CA ASP A 55 8.83 11.71 -9.57
C ASP A 55 7.63 11.44 -10.48
N SER A 56 6.46 11.25 -9.87
CA SER A 56 5.15 11.19 -10.51
C SER A 56 4.87 12.28 -11.57
N GLN A 57 5.58 13.42 -11.53
CA GLN A 57 5.37 14.54 -12.44
C GLN A 57 6.23 14.51 -13.72
N GLU A 58 7.36 13.79 -13.73
CA GLU A 58 8.33 13.83 -14.85
C GLU A 58 8.42 12.53 -15.65
N THR A 59 7.64 11.51 -15.26
CA THR A 59 7.75 10.20 -15.87
C THR A 59 6.96 10.08 -17.17
N LYS A 60 7.57 9.47 -18.20
CA LYS A 60 6.94 9.23 -19.51
C LYS A 60 5.87 8.13 -19.48
N GLU A 61 6.00 7.16 -18.56
CA GLU A 61 5.03 6.07 -18.42
C GLU A 61 4.08 6.32 -17.24
N PRO A 62 2.82 5.83 -17.30
CA PRO A 62 1.84 6.06 -16.25
C PRO A 62 2.10 5.21 -14.98
N VAL A 63 2.83 4.10 -15.08
CA VAL A 63 3.06 3.16 -13.97
C VAL A 63 4.44 2.50 -14.08
N TYR A 64 5.20 2.52 -12.97
CA TYR A 64 6.47 1.79 -12.85
C TYR A 64 6.39 0.75 -11.74
N TYR A 65 7.03 -0.40 -11.97
CA TYR A 65 7.27 -1.41 -10.95
C TYR A 65 8.75 -1.44 -10.60
N VAL A 66 9.08 -1.07 -9.36
CA VAL A 66 10.46 -1.01 -8.87
C VAL A 66 10.71 -2.15 -7.90
N THR A 67 11.80 -2.89 -8.11
CA THR A 67 12.21 -3.93 -7.15
C THR A 67 12.95 -3.30 -5.97
N GLY A 68 12.51 -3.58 -4.74
CA GLY A 68 13.01 -2.94 -3.52
C GLY A 68 14.53 -3.03 -3.30
N LYS A 69 15.20 -4.08 -3.81
CA LYS A 69 16.67 -4.24 -3.74
C LYS A 69 17.43 -3.07 -4.39
N PHE A 70 16.85 -2.45 -5.42
CA PHE A 70 17.46 -1.34 -6.14
C PHE A 70 17.12 0.02 -5.55
N ILE A 71 16.26 0.10 -4.53
CA ILE A 71 15.93 1.38 -3.88
C ILE A 71 17.04 1.73 -2.89
N ARG A 72 17.47 2.99 -2.92
CA ARG A 72 18.36 3.58 -1.90
C ARG A 72 17.56 4.43 -0.93
N PHE A 73 16.79 5.38 -1.43
CA PHE A 73 15.96 6.27 -0.61
C PHE A 73 14.57 6.46 -1.20
N VAL A 74 13.61 6.74 -0.31
CA VAL A 74 12.26 7.18 -0.67
C VAL A 74 12.03 8.52 0.03
N HIS A 75 11.91 9.57 -0.76
CA HIS A 75 11.70 10.93 -0.29
C HIS A 75 10.22 11.26 -0.35
N PHE A 76 9.65 11.68 0.77
CA PHE A 76 8.30 12.23 0.83
C PHE A 76 8.36 13.73 0.62
N LYS A 77 7.46 14.27 -0.22
CA LYS A 77 7.36 15.70 -0.47
C LYS A 77 6.98 16.49 0.79
N ASP A 78 6.06 15.93 1.58
CA ASP A 78 5.59 16.51 2.83
C ASP A 78 6.19 15.78 4.03
N GLN A 79 6.19 16.44 5.20
CA GLN A 79 6.55 15.79 6.45
C GLN A 79 5.67 14.57 6.74
N VAL A 80 6.31 13.48 7.16
CA VAL A 80 5.62 12.22 7.47
C VAL A 80 5.42 12.07 8.97
N ASN A 81 4.17 11.95 9.40
CA ASN A 81 3.87 11.44 10.74
C ASN A 81 4.02 9.91 10.75
N VAL A 82 5.22 9.45 11.13
CA VAL A 82 5.64 8.04 11.11
C VAL A 82 4.71 7.16 11.96
N GLN A 83 4.37 7.58 13.18
CA GLN A 83 3.50 6.79 14.06
C GLN A 83 2.10 6.61 13.46
N ALA A 84 1.54 7.67 12.86
CA ALA A 84 0.25 7.59 12.19
C ALA A 84 0.29 6.66 10.96
N ALA A 85 1.39 6.65 10.22
CA ALA A 85 1.58 5.75 9.07
C ALA A 85 1.63 4.28 9.50
N ILE A 86 2.38 3.95 10.55
CA ILE A 86 2.46 2.58 11.10
C ILE A 86 1.08 2.12 11.57
N LYS A 87 0.34 2.97 12.30
CA LYS A 87 -1.03 2.66 12.75
C LYS A 87 -1.98 2.39 11.57
N ARG A 88 -1.89 3.19 10.50
CA ARG A 88 -2.67 2.97 9.26
C ARG A 88 -2.34 1.61 8.62
N CYS A 89 -1.05 1.30 8.49
CA CYS A 89 -0.61 0.01 7.96
C CYS A 89 -1.15 -1.18 8.78
N ALA A 90 -1.12 -1.11 10.11
CA ALA A 90 -1.63 -2.19 10.98
C ALA A 90 -3.13 -2.45 10.78
N ARG A 91 -3.90 -1.41 10.48
CA ARG A 91 -5.34 -1.44 10.19
C ARG A 91 -5.68 -1.85 8.77
N GLY A 92 -4.72 -1.74 7.84
CA GLY A 92 -4.97 -1.92 6.40
C GLY A 92 -5.47 -0.64 5.70
N ASP A 93 -5.34 0.50 6.36
CA ASP A 93 -5.75 1.81 5.84
C ASP A 93 -4.62 2.47 5.03
N ARG A 94 -4.99 3.43 4.17
CA ARG A 94 -4.05 4.25 3.38
C ARG A 94 -4.01 5.69 3.85
N ALA A 95 -2.99 6.44 3.44
CA ALA A 95 -2.94 7.87 3.69
C ALA A 95 -4.05 8.60 2.93
N VAL A 96 -4.83 9.41 3.63
CA VAL A 96 -5.84 10.27 3.01
C VAL A 96 -5.19 11.62 2.71
N ASN A 97 -5.37 12.15 1.49
CA ASN A 97 -5.00 13.54 1.20
C ASN A 97 -5.98 14.47 1.95
N GLY A 98 -5.44 15.29 2.86
CA GLY A 98 -6.21 16.12 3.79
C GLY A 98 -7.13 17.16 3.16
N ASN A 99 -6.97 17.46 1.87
CA ASN A 99 -7.82 18.40 1.13
C ASN A 99 -8.66 17.67 0.07
N ARG A 100 -9.59 16.81 0.50
CA ARG A 100 -10.68 16.38 -0.37
C ARG A 100 -11.96 17.05 0.11
N ARG A 101 -12.55 17.90 -0.73
CA ARG A 101 -13.89 18.46 -0.51
C ARG A 101 -14.87 17.28 -0.29
N ALA A 102 -15.91 17.52 0.52
CA ALA A 102 -16.81 16.47 0.99
C ALA A 102 -17.56 15.75 -0.15
N ASP A 103 -17.79 16.45 -1.26
CA ASP A 103 -18.38 15.95 -2.52
C ASP A 103 -17.55 14.82 -3.15
N GLN A 104 -16.22 14.93 -3.15
CA GLN A 104 -15.34 13.90 -3.72
C GLN A 104 -15.42 12.57 -2.96
N LYS A 105 -15.76 12.60 -1.66
CA LYS A 105 -15.92 11.38 -0.84
C LYS A 105 -17.18 10.57 -1.20
N GLN A 106 -18.18 11.20 -1.82
CA GLN A 106 -19.42 10.53 -2.22
C GLN A 106 -19.26 9.66 -3.47
N PHE A 107 -18.27 9.95 -4.32
CA PHE A 107 -18.07 9.18 -5.57
C PHE A 107 -17.20 7.92 -5.38
N ASP A 108 -16.32 7.88 -4.37
CA ASP A 108 -15.43 6.73 -4.12
C ASP A 108 -16.12 5.55 -3.41
N THR A 109 -17.24 5.77 -2.71
CA THR A 109 -17.91 4.71 -1.94
C THR A 109 -18.97 3.94 -2.73
N GLY A 110 -19.21 4.30 -4.00
CA GLY A 110 -20.17 3.64 -4.89
C GLY A 110 -21.64 3.74 -4.45
N LYS A 111 -21.94 4.32 -3.29
CA LYS A 111 -23.29 4.56 -2.79
C LYS A 111 -23.65 6.01 -3.05
N LYS A 112 -24.33 6.26 -4.18
CA LYS A 112 -25.13 7.49 -4.30
C LYS A 112 -26.19 7.45 -3.20
N LEU A 113 -26.13 8.39 -2.27
CA LEU A 113 -27.33 8.79 -1.55
C LEU A 113 -28.19 9.51 -2.59
N VAL A 114 -29.20 8.80 -3.08
CA VAL A 114 -30.31 9.42 -3.80
C VAL A 114 -31.20 9.98 -2.70
N ASP A 115 -31.15 11.30 -2.50
CA ASP A 115 -32.27 11.96 -1.82
C ASP A 115 -33.50 11.83 -2.73
N GLN A 116 -34.62 11.53 -2.07
CA GLN A 116 -35.89 11.01 -2.57
C GLN A 116 -36.35 11.48 -3.95
#